data_AF-A0A521IJT9-F1
#
_entry.id   AF-A0A521IJT9-F1
#
_cell.length_a   1.000
_cell.length_b   1.000
_cell.length_c   1.000
_cell.angle_alpha   90.00
_cell.angle_beta   90.00
_cell.angle_gamma   90.00
#
_symmetry.space_group_name_H-M   'P 1'
#
loop_
_entity.id
_entity.type
_entity.pdbx_description
1 polymer ?
#
loop_
_entity_poly.entity_id
_entity_poly.type
_entity_poly.pdbx_seq_one_letter_code
_entity_poly.pdbx_strand_id
1 'polypeptide(L)'
;MKQAKFIQYICAIAVFTLATQAGAWGATVYWQGTSTDISNPANWTSNPTLPQPTDDVVIDTGHFATAWPIFGVTYTINSLTIGSGASVTLATGTLTVTGTATNNGTLTIGDATLGAGTFTLDSVSITGTGTSGTLTGPGTITMLNATTGATLNGGAGLAVT
;
A
#
# COMPACT_ATOMS: atom_id res chain seq x y z
N MET A 1 53.31 11.67 14.35
CA MET A 1 52.73 10.41 13.80
C MET A 1 51.46 9.89 14.49
N LYS A 2 51.10 10.31 15.72
CA LYS A 2 49.89 9.82 16.41
C LYS A 2 48.57 10.49 15.97
N GLN A 3 48.58 11.74 15.52
CA GLN A 3 47.36 12.47 15.09
C GLN A 3 46.77 12.00 13.75
N ALA A 4 47.60 11.57 12.78
CA ALA A 4 47.13 11.13 11.47
C ALA A 4 46.26 9.85 11.55
N LYS A 5 46.57 8.94 12.48
CA LYS A 5 45.78 7.73 12.71
C LYS A 5 44.42 8.05 13.34
N PHE A 6 44.35 9.03 14.23
CA PHE A 6 43.12 9.43 14.93
C PHE A 6 42.06 9.99 13.97
N ILE A 7 42.47 10.82 13.00
CA ILE A 7 41.59 11.38 11.96
C ILE A 7 41.08 10.27 11.02
N GLN A 8 41.93 9.32 10.68
CA GLN A 8 41.56 8.18 9.83
C GLN A 8 40.51 7.27 10.50
N TYR A 9 40.60 7.07 11.83
CA TYR A 9 39.58 6.35 12.61
C TYR A 9 38.24 7.10 12.68
N ILE A 10 38.26 8.44 12.80
CA ILE A 10 37.03 9.25 12.79
C ILE A 10 36.34 9.18 11.43
N CYS A 11 37.09 9.27 10.32
CA CYS A 11 36.52 9.13 8.98
C CYS A 11 35.95 7.72 8.73
N ALA A 12 36.60 6.66 9.20
CA ALA A 12 36.10 5.29 9.07
C ALA A 12 34.79 5.07 9.85
N ILE A 13 34.68 5.63 11.07
CA ILE A 13 33.44 5.56 11.86
C ILE A 13 32.33 6.39 11.23
N ALA A 14 32.63 7.61 10.75
CA ALA A 14 31.64 8.47 10.10
C ALA A 14 31.08 7.83 8.81
N VAL A 15 31.94 7.22 7.98
CA VAL A 15 31.53 6.50 6.76
C VAL A 15 30.70 5.25 7.10
N PHE A 16 31.03 4.54 8.19
CA PHE A 16 30.24 3.38 8.64
C PHE A 16 28.86 3.80 9.19
N THR A 17 28.76 4.95 9.88
CA THR A 17 27.46 5.49 10.37
C THR A 17 26.61 6.15 9.28
N LEU A 18 27.23 6.66 8.21
CA LEU A 18 26.50 7.21 7.05
C LEU A 18 25.93 6.10 6.17
N ALA A 19 26.63 4.97 6.03
CA ALA A 19 26.11 3.80 5.33
C ALA A 19 24.90 3.16 6.04
N THR A 20 24.79 3.28 7.36
CA THR A 20 23.62 2.78 8.12
C THR A 20 22.40 3.70 8.08
N GLN A 21 22.52 4.93 7.55
CA GLN A 21 21.39 5.87 7.40
C GLN A 21 20.72 5.83 6.02
N ALA A 22 21.18 4.95 5.12
CA ALA A 22 20.50 4.73 3.84
C ALA A 22 19.07 4.19 3.98
N GLY A 23 18.65 3.75 5.19
CA GLY A 23 17.28 3.30 5.49
C GLY A 23 16.31 4.39 5.97
N ALA A 24 16.68 5.68 5.95
CA ALA A 24 15.82 6.77 6.44
C ALA A 24 14.95 7.43 5.37
N TRP A 25 15.14 7.10 4.09
CA TRP A 25 14.41 7.67 2.97
C TRP A 25 13.71 6.52 2.25
N GLY A 26 12.38 6.53 2.25
CA GLY A 26 11.58 5.57 1.50
C GLY A 26 11.99 5.54 0.03
N ALA A 27 12.24 4.36 -0.52
CA ALA A 27 12.48 4.19 -1.94
C ALA A 27 11.16 3.96 -2.68
N THR A 28 11.09 4.35 -3.95
CA THR A 28 10.04 3.85 -4.85
C THR A 28 10.41 2.45 -5.32
N VAL A 29 9.56 1.47 -5.02
CA VAL A 29 9.78 0.06 -5.34
C VAL A 29 8.70 -0.42 -6.28
N TYR A 30 9.09 -1.05 -7.38
CA TYR A 30 8.18 -1.51 -8.41
C TYR A 30 8.02 -3.03 -8.34
N TRP A 31 6.80 -3.48 -8.60
CA TRP A 31 6.52 -4.87 -8.87
C TRP A 31 6.94 -5.24 -10.29
N GLN A 32 7.79 -6.26 -10.41
CA GLN A 32 8.27 -6.84 -11.67
C GLN A 32 8.10 -8.37 -11.67
N GLY A 33 7.08 -8.85 -10.94
CA GLY A 33 6.93 -10.25 -10.62
C GLY A 33 6.66 -11.15 -11.83
N THR A 34 7.36 -12.28 -11.86
CA THR A 34 7.07 -13.40 -12.78
C THR A 34 6.17 -14.44 -12.12
N SER A 35 5.96 -14.33 -10.81
CA SER A 35 5.04 -15.10 -9.98
C SER A 35 4.22 -14.13 -9.13
N THR A 36 3.13 -14.61 -8.52
CA THR A 36 2.24 -13.80 -7.67
C THR A 36 2.76 -13.57 -6.25
N ASP A 37 3.87 -14.20 -5.88
CA ASP A 37 4.39 -14.27 -4.52
C ASP A 37 5.10 -12.97 -4.10
N ILE A 38 4.46 -12.18 -3.23
CA ILE A 38 5.02 -10.93 -2.72
C ILE A 38 6.22 -11.12 -1.79
N SER A 39 6.42 -12.32 -1.26
CA SER A 39 7.52 -12.63 -0.32
C SER A 39 8.82 -13.01 -1.03
N ASN A 40 8.79 -13.15 -2.35
CA ASN A 40 9.96 -13.39 -3.18
C ASN A 40 10.62 -12.05 -3.59
N PRO A 41 11.83 -11.71 -3.08
CA PRO A 41 12.50 -10.46 -3.41
C PRO A 41 12.78 -10.27 -4.90
N ALA A 42 12.92 -11.37 -5.67
CA ALA A 42 13.16 -11.29 -7.11
C ALA A 42 11.99 -10.67 -7.89
N ASN A 43 10.78 -10.64 -7.32
CA ASN A 43 9.62 -9.99 -7.91
C ASN A 43 9.59 -8.46 -7.70
N TRP A 44 10.55 -7.91 -6.96
CA TRP A 44 10.63 -6.49 -6.63
C TRP A 44 11.89 -5.85 -7.18
N THR A 45 11.84 -4.56 -7.55
CA THR A 45 13.05 -3.81 -7.95
C THR A 45 14.01 -3.55 -6.79
N SER A 46 13.56 -3.72 -5.53
CA SER A 46 14.36 -3.64 -4.31
C SER A 46 15.20 -4.89 -4.03
N ASN A 47 15.15 -5.91 -4.89
CA ASN A 47 15.97 -7.13 -4.81
C ASN A 47 17.44 -6.77 -4.49
N PRO A 48 18.07 -7.35 -3.45
CA PRO A 48 17.71 -8.58 -2.72
C PRO A 48 16.75 -8.42 -1.53
N THR A 49 16.25 -7.22 -1.28
CA THR A 49 15.34 -6.94 -0.15
C THR A 49 13.89 -6.84 -0.58
N LEU A 50 12.98 -7.15 0.34
CA LEU A 50 11.56 -6.84 0.18
C LEU A 50 11.30 -5.34 0.42
N PRO A 51 10.22 -4.76 -0.14
CA PRO A 51 9.77 -3.41 0.22
C PRO A 51 9.64 -3.25 1.75
N GLN A 52 10.14 -2.14 2.28
CA GLN A 52 10.12 -1.81 3.70
C GLN A 52 8.94 -0.88 4.04
N PRO A 53 8.61 -0.70 5.33
CA PRO A 53 7.51 0.19 5.76
C PRO A 53 7.62 1.64 5.30
N THR A 54 8.83 2.11 5.00
CA THR A 54 9.08 3.46 4.48
C THR A 54 8.91 3.57 2.98
N ASP A 55 8.81 2.46 2.25
CA ASP A 55 8.87 2.46 0.78
C ASP A 55 7.52 2.78 0.13
N ASP A 56 7.60 3.43 -1.01
CA ASP A 56 6.49 3.72 -1.91
C ASP A 56 6.37 2.59 -2.94
N VAL A 57 5.32 1.79 -2.84
CA VAL A 57 5.12 0.64 -3.73
C VAL A 57 4.29 1.04 -4.94
N VAL A 58 4.81 0.73 -6.12
CA VAL A 58 4.14 0.94 -7.41
C VAL A 58 3.97 -0.40 -8.12
N ILE A 59 2.74 -0.67 -8.54
CA ILE A 59 2.35 -1.87 -9.29
C ILE A 59 1.74 -1.37 -10.59
N ASP A 60 2.49 -1.48 -11.69
CA ASP A 60 2.12 -0.95 -13.00
C ASP A 60 2.40 -1.95 -14.13
N THR A 61 2.09 -1.53 -15.35
CA THR A 61 2.36 -2.31 -16.58
C THR A 61 3.72 -1.97 -17.21
N GLY A 62 4.42 -0.94 -16.73
CA GLY A 62 5.69 -0.46 -17.27
C GLY A 62 6.90 -1.28 -16.83
N HIS A 63 6.77 -2.09 -15.77
CA HIS A 63 7.87 -2.87 -15.18
C HIS A 63 7.81 -4.37 -15.54
N PHE A 64 7.22 -4.70 -16.70
CA PHE A 64 7.25 -6.04 -17.32
C PHE A 64 6.77 -7.21 -16.44
N ALA A 65 5.89 -6.95 -15.48
CA ALA A 65 5.29 -8.01 -14.68
C ALA A 65 4.47 -8.97 -15.57
N THR A 66 4.69 -10.27 -15.41
CA THR A 66 3.90 -11.32 -16.09
C THR A 66 2.87 -11.97 -15.15
N ALA A 67 2.94 -11.65 -13.86
CA ALA A 67 1.98 -12.09 -12.85
C ALA A 67 1.70 -10.94 -11.88
N TRP A 68 0.44 -10.79 -11.46
CA TRP A 68 0.01 -9.74 -10.54
C TRP A 68 0.14 -10.18 -9.08
N PRO A 69 0.55 -9.30 -8.15
CA PRO A 69 0.84 -9.68 -6.77
C PRO A 69 -0.41 -10.08 -6.00
N ILE A 70 -0.25 -11.12 -5.18
CA ILE A 70 -1.24 -11.55 -4.20
C ILE A 70 -0.65 -11.33 -2.79
N PHE A 71 -1.22 -10.38 -2.06
CA PHE A 71 -0.89 -10.15 -0.65
C PHE A 71 -1.67 -11.15 0.19
N GLY A 72 -1.00 -12.24 0.57
CA GLY A 72 -1.52 -13.29 1.46
C GLY A 72 -0.92 -13.26 2.87
N VAL A 73 -0.25 -12.18 3.25
CA VAL A 73 0.42 -12.00 4.55
C VAL A 73 0.21 -10.57 5.05
N THR A 74 0.56 -10.33 6.32
CA THR A 74 0.59 -8.97 6.85
C THR A 74 1.78 -8.21 6.29
N TYR A 75 1.54 -7.01 5.79
CA TYR A 75 2.56 -6.20 5.12
C TYR A 75 2.34 -4.71 5.42
N THR A 76 3.43 -3.94 5.52
CA THR A 76 3.37 -2.50 5.79
C THR A 76 4.26 -1.76 4.82
N ILE A 77 3.74 -0.68 4.23
CA ILE A 77 4.39 0.16 3.21
C ILE A 77 3.95 1.62 3.41
N ASN A 78 4.71 2.56 2.85
CA ASN A 78 4.40 3.97 2.98
C ASN A 78 3.25 4.37 2.05
N SER A 79 3.37 4.08 0.75
CA SER A 79 2.30 4.33 -0.21
C SER A 79 2.10 3.14 -1.13
N LEU A 80 0.92 3.09 -1.74
CA LEU A 80 0.56 2.11 -2.76
C LEU A 80 0.00 2.84 -3.97
N THR A 81 0.58 2.61 -5.14
CA THR A 81 0.03 3.03 -6.42
C THR A 81 -0.24 1.81 -7.29
N ILE A 82 -1.49 1.60 -7.68
CA ILE A 82 -1.89 0.57 -8.65
C ILE A 82 -2.17 1.28 -9.97
N GLY A 83 -1.29 1.11 -10.95
CA GLY A 83 -1.41 1.72 -12.27
C GLY A 83 -2.53 1.12 -13.11
N SER A 84 -2.95 1.85 -14.14
CA SER A 84 -3.94 1.34 -15.10
C SER A 84 -3.46 0.07 -15.80
N GLY A 85 -4.36 -0.91 -15.91
CA GLY A 85 -4.06 -2.24 -16.45
C GLY A 85 -3.36 -3.19 -15.46
N ALA A 86 -2.88 -2.70 -14.32
CA ALA A 86 -2.35 -3.54 -13.25
C ALA A 86 -3.47 -4.08 -12.35
N SER A 87 -3.18 -5.16 -11.63
CA SER A 87 -4.10 -5.76 -10.66
C SER A 87 -3.38 -6.10 -9.36
N VAL A 88 -4.08 -5.99 -8.24
CA VAL A 88 -3.63 -6.40 -6.91
C VAL A 88 -4.72 -7.18 -6.23
N THR A 89 -4.37 -8.33 -5.64
CA THR A 89 -5.28 -9.08 -4.78
C THR A 89 -4.77 -9.06 -3.34
N LEU A 90 -5.59 -8.60 -2.41
CA LEU A 90 -5.39 -8.80 -0.97
C LEU A 90 -6.18 -10.05 -0.58
N ALA A 91 -5.52 -11.20 -0.48
CA ALA A 91 -6.19 -12.48 -0.28
C ALA A 91 -6.52 -12.72 1.20
N THR A 92 -5.53 -12.54 2.09
CA THR A 92 -5.66 -12.70 3.54
C THR A 92 -4.69 -11.75 4.26
N GLY A 93 -4.85 -11.61 5.58
CA GLY A 93 -3.97 -10.78 6.40
C GLY A 93 -4.31 -9.29 6.32
N THR A 94 -3.34 -8.43 6.60
CA THR A 94 -3.52 -6.97 6.62
C THR A 94 -2.45 -6.28 5.79
N LEU A 95 -2.88 -5.48 4.80
CA LEU A 95 -2.01 -4.50 4.16
C LEU A 95 -2.22 -3.15 4.84
N THR A 96 -1.15 -2.62 5.46
CA THR A 96 -1.14 -1.28 6.05
C THR A 96 -0.38 -0.32 5.16
N VAL A 97 -1.07 0.69 4.65
CA VAL A 97 -0.51 1.81 3.88
C VAL A 97 -0.52 3.04 4.78
N THR A 98 0.64 3.46 5.29
CA THR A 98 0.70 4.55 6.29
C THR A 98 0.42 5.92 5.70
N GLY A 99 0.74 6.11 4.43
CA GLY A 99 0.44 7.29 3.63
C GLY A 99 -0.79 7.06 2.74
N THR A 100 -0.61 7.30 1.44
CA THR A 100 -1.69 7.31 0.45
C THR A 100 -1.75 5.99 -0.32
N ALA A 101 -2.96 5.44 -0.47
CA ALA A 101 -3.25 4.39 -1.44
C ALA A 101 -4.02 4.99 -2.63
N THR A 102 -3.45 4.84 -3.82
CA THR A 102 -4.01 5.28 -5.11
C THR A 102 -4.25 4.05 -5.97
N ASN A 103 -5.48 3.88 -6.46
CA ASN A 103 -5.83 2.79 -7.37
C ASN A 103 -6.41 3.32 -8.69
N ASN A 104 -5.66 3.16 -9.78
CA ASN A 104 -6.08 3.41 -11.16
C ASN A 104 -6.24 2.10 -11.95
N GLY A 105 -6.03 0.95 -11.33
CA GLY A 105 -6.21 -0.38 -11.90
C GLY A 105 -7.27 -1.18 -11.15
N THR A 106 -7.00 -2.47 -10.94
CA THR A 106 -7.91 -3.37 -10.21
C THR A 106 -7.35 -3.66 -8.81
N LEU A 107 -8.18 -3.44 -7.79
CA LEU A 107 -7.90 -3.86 -6.42
C LEU A 107 -9.00 -4.83 -5.96
N THR A 108 -8.63 -6.08 -5.73
CA THR A 108 -9.52 -7.10 -5.16
C THR A 108 -9.15 -7.31 -3.69
N ILE A 109 -10.12 -7.13 -2.80
CA ILE A 109 -9.96 -7.40 -1.36
C ILE A 109 -10.82 -8.63 -1.06
N GLY A 110 -10.19 -9.77 -0.78
CA GLY A 110 -10.84 -11.01 -0.35
C GLY A 110 -11.10 -10.99 1.15
N ASP A 111 -10.64 -12.02 1.87
CA ASP A 111 -10.75 -12.10 3.35
C ASP A 111 -9.66 -11.28 4.06
N ALA A 112 -9.17 -10.22 3.41
CA ALA A 112 -8.10 -9.36 3.89
C ALA A 112 -8.64 -8.05 4.47
N THR A 113 -7.79 -7.38 5.26
CA THR A 113 -8.02 -6.00 5.71
C THR A 113 -7.07 -5.06 4.97
N LEU A 114 -7.61 -3.99 4.39
CA LEU A 114 -6.83 -2.86 3.90
C LEU A 114 -6.95 -1.70 4.88
N GLY A 115 -5.87 -1.37 5.58
CA GLY A 115 -5.77 -0.16 6.39
C GLY A 115 -4.98 0.89 5.62
N ALA A 116 -5.58 2.05 5.35
CA ALA A 116 -4.89 3.17 4.72
C ALA A 116 -5.10 4.46 5.53
N GLY A 117 -4.06 5.30 5.62
CA GLY A 117 -4.19 6.62 6.25
C GLY A 117 -5.16 7.53 5.50
N THR A 118 -5.13 7.49 4.16
CA THR A 118 -6.13 8.13 3.30
C THR A 118 -6.44 7.22 2.11
N PHE A 119 -7.73 7.12 1.77
CA PHE A 119 -8.23 6.37 0.62
C PHE A 119 -8.96 7.33 -0.32
N THR A 120 -8.32 7.70 -1.43
CA THR A 120 -8.91 8.59 -2.44
C THR A 120 -9.53 7.74 -3.55
N LEU A 121 -10.85 7.87 -3.71
CA LEU A 121 -11.64 7.08 -4.65
C LEU A 121 -12.37 8.01 -5.62
N ASP A 122 -11.98 7.99 -6.90
CA ASP A 122 -12.60 8.85 -7.94
C ASP A 122 -13.84 8.19 -8.57
N SER A 123 -13.81 6.87 -8.78
CA SER A 123 -14.93 6.11 -9.34
C SER A 123 -14.95 4.70 -8.75
N VAL A 124 -15.80 4.48 -7.75
CA VAL A 124 -15.86 3.21 -7.03
C VAL A 124 -17.25 2.58 -7.14
N SER A 125 -17.25 1.31 -7.53
CA SER A 125 -18.39 0.40 -7.39
C SER A 125 -18.09 -0.53 -6.21
N ILE A 126 -18.81 -0.37 -5.10
CA ILE A 126 -18.76 -1.32 -3.98
C ILE A 126 -19.95 -2.26 -4.12
N THR A 127 -19.70 -3.46 -4.63
CA THR A 127 -20.68 -4.55 -4.66
C THR A 127 -20.29 -5.59 -3.62
N GLY A 128 -20.97 -5.58 -2.47
CA GLY A 128 -20.82 -6.64 -1.47
C GLY A 128 -21.85 -7.74 -1.70
N THR A 129 -21.42 -9.00 -1.66
CA THR A 129 -22.32 -10.15 -1.47
C THR A 129 -22.56 -10.44 0.02
N GLY A 130 -21.82 -9.77 0.90
CA GLY A 130 -21.98 -9.84 2.35
C GLY A 130 -23.25 -9.16 2.84
N THR A 131 -23.69 -9.52 4.05
CA THR A 131 -24.96 -9.09 4.65
C THR A 131 -25.00 -7.61 5.05
N SER A 132 -23.85 -6.94 5.14
CA SER A 132 -23.76 -5.53 5.52
C SER A 132 -22.44 -4.89 5.08
N GLY A 133 -22.49 -3.59 4.72
CA GLY A 133 -21.32 -2.70 4.68
C GLY A 133 -21.56 -1.52 5.62
N THR A 134 -20.53 -1.06 6.32
CA THR A 134 -20.62 0.08 7.24
C THR A 134 -19.60 1.14 6.87
N LEU A 135 -20.06 2.36 6.63
CA LEU A 135 -19.18 3.53 6.56
C LEU A 135 -19.15 4.16 7.96
N THR A 136 -18.04 4.00 8.66
CA THR A 136 -17.83 4.60 9.98
C THR A 136 -16.91 5.80 9.86
N GLY A 137 -17.39 6.98 10.23
CA GLY A 137 -16.63 8.22 10.20
C GLY A 137 -17.53 9.41 9.89
N PRO A 138 -17.18 10.63 10.34
CA PRO A 138 -17.90 11.82 9.91
C PRO A 138 -17.70 12.01 8.40
N GLY A 139 -18.79 12.25 7.68
CA GLY A 139 -18.75 12.44 6.22
C GLY A 139 -20.14 12.68 5.64
N THR A 140 -20.18 13.04 4.35
CA THR A 140 -21.43 13.33 3.63
C THR A 140 -21.58 12.35 2.47
N ILE A 141 -22.70 11.65 2.42
CA ILE A 141 -23.14 10.94 1.20
C ILE A 141 -23.98 11.95 0.42
N THR A 142 -23.42 12.54 -0.63
CA THR A 142 -24.08 13.60 -1.40
C THR A 142 -25.21 13.07 -2.28
N MET A 143 -25.17 11.79 -2.68
CA MET A 143 -26.22 11.15 -3.46
C MET A 143 -26.28 9.65 -3.14
N LEU A 144 -27.48 9.16 -2.78
CA LEU A 144 -27.79 7.73 -2.77
C LEU A 144 -28.80 7.45 -3.89
N ASN A 145 -28.35 6.82 -4.98
CA ASN A 145 -29.20 6.48 -6.11
C ASN A 145 -29.56 4.98 -6.10
N ALA A 146 -30.47 4.59 -5.21
CA ALA A 146 -30.94 3.21 -5.13
C ALA A 146 -32.07 2.95 -6.14
N THR A 147 -31.88 1.97 -7.02
CA THR A 147 -32.86 1.63 -8.06
C THR A 147 -34.02 0.79 -7.54
N THR A 148 -33.87 0.11 -6.40
CA THR A 148 -34.94 -0.52 -5.62
C THR A 148 -34.57 -0.61 -4.13
N GLY A 149 -35.51 -0.29 -3.24
CA GLY A 149 -35.50 -0.72 -1.83
C GLY A 149 -34.30 -0.30 -0.95
N ALA A 150 -33.84 0.95 -0.98
CA ALA A 150 -32.85 1.41 0.00
C ALA A 150 -33.46 1.71 1.36
N THR A 151 -32.83 1.18 2.41
CA THR A 151 -33.09 1.57 3.80
C THR A 151 -31.82 2.21 4.36
N LEU A 152 -31.86 3.51 4.67
CA LEU A 152 -30.83 4.13 5.51
C LEU A 152 -31.23 3.92 6.98
N ASN A 153 -30.51 3.06 7.68
CA ASN A 153 -30.68 2.91 9.12
C ASN A 153 -29.57 3.69 9.84
N GLY A 154 -29.93 4.84 10.40
CA GLY A 154 -29.01 5.72 11.10
C GLY A 154 -29.10 5.59 12.60
N GLY A 155 -27.95 5.72 13.28
CA GLY A 155 -27.93 6.04 14.71
C GLY A 155 -28.33 7.50 14.97
N ALA A 156 -28.16 7.98 16.21
CA ALA A 156 -28.48 9.36 16.60
C ALA A 156 -27.78 10.46 15.75
N GLY A 157 -26.74 10.11 14.99
CA GLY A 157 -26.00 11.01 14.12
C GLY A 157 -26.52 11.11 12.67
N LEU A 158 -27.58 10.40 12.29
CA LEU A 158 -28.17 10.54 10.94
C LEU A 158 -29.01 11.82 10.87
N ALA A 159 -28.49 12.83 10.18
CA ALA A 159 -29.24 14.00 9.75
C ALA A 159 -29.51 13.89 8.25
N VAL A 160 -30.79 13.74 7.88
CA VAL A 160 -31.24 13.86 6.49
C VAL A 160 -31.79 15.27 6.34
N THR A 161 -31.12 16.10 5.55
CA THR A 161 -31.56 17.46 5.20
C THR A 161 -32.21 17.48 3.83
#